data_AF-A0AA46DXI0-F1
#
_entry.id   AF-A0AA46DXI0-F1
#
_cell.length_a   1.000
_cell.length_b   1.000
_cell.length_c   1.000
_cell.angle_alpha   90.00
_cell.angle_beta   90.00
_cell.angle_gamma   90.00
#
_symmetry.space_group_name_H-M   'P 1'
#
loop_
_entity.id
_entity.type
_entity.pdbx_description
1 polymer ?
#
loop_
_entity_poly.entity_id
_entity_poly.type
_entity_poly.pdbx_seq_one_letter_code
_entity_poly.pdbx_strand_id
1 'polypeptide(L)'
;MLHKHTKCISCGKTFLQVRKNLDLCPDCMKDAEANFRIVKDYLYDYPGATAKEIARETGVGEQLILKWYEEGRIEKSDVTPASKCEICGRSILAGRICKRCQEEMKSGLGGSSTQENKAKRLSMHIAEKRK
;
A
#
# COMPACT_ATOMS: atom_id res chain seq x y z
N MET A 1 33.15 0.43 21.50
CA MET A 1 31.96 -0.31 21.01
C MET A 1 31.97 -0.22 19.49
N LEU A 2 31.92 -1.34 18.76
CA LEU A 2 31.97 -1.31 17.29
C LEU A 2 30.56 -1.03 16.75
N HIS A 3 30.31 0.21 16.33
CA HIS A 3 29.06 0.62 15.71
C HIS A 3 29.05 0.21 14.23
N LYS A 4 28.36 -0.90 13.91
CA LYS A 4 28.23 -1.37 12.53
C LYS A 4 27.24 -0.48 11.76
N HIS A 5 27.67 0.04 10.62
CA HIS A 5 26.82 0.78 9.70
C HIS A 5 26.50 -0.08 8.49
N THR A 6 25.24 -0.10 8.07
CA THR A 6 24.74 -0.90 6.95
C THR A 6 23.88 0.00 6.03
N LYS A 7 23.77 -0.35 4.76
CA LYS A 7 22.93 0.36 3.78
C LYS A 7 21.52 -0.22 3.78
N CYS A 8 20.51 0.63 3.82
CA CYS A 8 19.11 0.24 3.72
C CYS A 8 18.81 -0.30 2.32
N ILE A 9 18.18 -1.47 2.24
CA ILE A 9 17.81 -2.07 0.94
C ILE A 9 16.66 -1.33 0.23
N SER A 10 15.85 -0.56 0.98
CA SER A 10 14.70 0.17 0.44
C SER A 10 15.07 1.57 -0.07
N CYS A 11 15.90 2.32 0.66
CA CYS A 11 16.22 3.71 0.32
C CYS A 11 17.71 3.99 0.08
N GLY A 12 18.60 2.99 0.25
CA GLY A 12 20.05 3.13 0.04
C GLY A 12 20.81 3.93 1.12
N LYS A 13 20.11 4.54 2.08
CA LYS A 13 20.72 5.32 3.17
C LYS A 13 21.56 4.43 4.09
N THR A 14 22.71 4.93 4.50
CA THR A 14 23.53 4.28 5.54
C THR A 14 22.95 4.59 6.92
N PHE A 15 22.77 3.58 7.76
CA PHE A 15 22.23 3.73 9.11
C PHE A 15 22.97 2.84 10.12
N LEU A 16 22.83 3.17 11.41
CA LEU A 16 23.39 2.37 12.50
C LEU A 16 22.61 1.06 12.63
N GLN A 17 23.32 -0.06 12.49
CA GLN A 17 22.74 -1.39 12.62
C GLN A 17 22.62 -1.76 14.11
N VAL A 18 21.45 -1.49 14.69
CA VAL A 18 21.15 -1.75 16.11
C VAL A 18 20.85 -3.22 16.44
N ARG A 19 20.43 -4.03 15.45
CA ARG A 19 20.16 -5.47 15.59
C ARG A 19 20.87 -6.26 14.50
N LYS A 20 21.23 -7.51 14.76
CA LYS A 20 21.72 -8.42 13.71
C LYS A 20 20.61 -8.60 12.66
N ASN A 21 20.99 -8.62 11.38
CA ASN A 21 20.12 -8.84 10.22
C ASN A 21 19.00 -7.79 10.06
N LEU A 22 19.33 -6.53 10.31
CA LEU A 22 18.43 -5.41 10.01
C LEU A 22 18.78 -4.80 8.66
N ASP A 23 17.92 -5.01 7.67
CA ASP A 23 18.13 -4.56 6.27
C ASP A 23 17.42 -3.25 5.93
N LEU A 24 16.49 -2.81 6.79
CA LEU A 24 15.74 -1.57 6.65
C LEU A 24 16.15 -0.56 7.72
N CYS A 25 16.34 0.70 7.31
CA CYS A 25 16.57 1.79 8.26
C CYS A 25 15.30 2.07 9.09
N PRO A 26 15.40 2.79 10.22
CA PRO A 26 14.26 3.09 11.09
C PRO A 26 13.10 3.78 10.37
N ASP A 27 13.39 4.71 9.45
CA ASP A 27 12.35 5.38 8.65
C ASP A 27 11.62 4.40 7.72
N CYS A 28 12.36 3.61 6.94
CA CYS A 28 11.75 2.62 6.04
C CYS A 28 10.99 1.53 6.79
N MET A 29 11.40 1.16 8.01
CA MET A 29 10.61 0.27 8.85
C MET A 29 9.28 0.92 9.26
N LYS A 30 9.28 2.19 9.68
CA LYS A 30 8.06 2.93 10.00
C LYS A 30 7.13 3.04 8.78
N ASP A 31 7.69 3.34 7.61
CA ASP A 31 6.92 3.40 6.36
C ASP A 31 6.32 2.03 6.01
N ALA A 32 7.08 0.95 6.16
CA ALA A 32 6.59 -0.41 5.94
C ALA A 32 5.46 -0.77 6.91
N GLU A 33 5.56 -0.40 8.18
CA GLU A 33 4.49 -0.59 9.17
C GLU A 33 3.24 0.23 8.84
N ALA A 34 3.40 1.48 8.41
CA ALA A 34 2.28 2.34 7.99
C ALA A 34 1.56 1.74 6.78
N ASN A 35 2.30 1.33 5.75
CA ASN A 35 1.76 0.67 4.57
C ASN A 35 1.04 -0.64 4.92
N PHE A 36 1.60 -1.42 5.84
CA PHE A 36 0.97 -2.65 6.31
C PHE A 36 -0.37 -2.38 7.01
N ARG A 37 -0.45 -1.32 7.83
CA ARG A 37 -1.72 -0.92 8.47
C ARG A 37 -2.78 -0.52 7.44
N ILE A 38 -2.41 0.25 6.42
CA ILE A 38 -3.32 0.63 5.32
C ILE A 38 -3.84 -0.61 4.60
N VAL A 39 -2.96 -1.57 4.29
CA VAL A 39 -3.37 -2.82 3.64
C VAL A 39 -4.29 -3.64 4.54
N LYS A 40 -4.01 -3.74 5.84
CA LYS A 40 -4.91 -4.43 6.79
C LYS A 40 -6.28 -3.78 6.90
N ASP A 41 -6.34 -2.45 6.97
CA ASP A 41 -7.59 -1.69 7.04
C ASP A 41 -8.42 -1.89 5.76
N TYR A 42 -7.75 -1.84 4.61
CA TYR A 42 -8.37 -2.14 3.32
C TYR A 42 -8.89 -3.58 3.25
N LEU A 43 -8.12 -4.57 3.73
CA LEU A 43 -8.56 -5.97 3.77
C LEU A 43 -9.73 -6.19 4.73
N TYR A 44 -9.82 -5.42 5.82
CA TYR A 44 -10.94 -5.47 6.76
C TYR A 44 -12.25 -4.99 6.10
N ASP A 45 -12.17 -3.89 5.34
CA ASP A 45 -13.33 -3.34 4.61
C ASP A 45 -13.65 -4.07 3.30
N TYR A 46 -12.62 -4.65 2.66
CA TYR A 46 -12.71 -5.33 1.37
C TYR A 46 -12.03 -6.70 1.43
N PRO A 47 -12.60 -7.65 2.19
CA PRO A 47 -12.08 -9.00 2.15
C PRO A 47 -12.46 -9.60 0.79
N GLY A 48 -11.59 -10.43 0.23
CA GLY A 48 -11.67 -10.92 -1.15
C GLY A 48 -10.71 -10.22 -2.11
N ALA A 49 -10.11 -9.10 -1.70
CA ALA A 49 -9.37 -8.26 -2.63
C ALA A 49 -8.09 -8.95 -3.15
N THR A 50 -7.87 -8.85 -4.46
CA THR A 50 -6.65 -9.34 -5.08
C THR A 50 -5.46 -8.44 -4.74
N ALA A 51 -4.23 -8.97 -4.73
CA ALA A 51 -3.03 -8.17 -4.51
C ALA A 51 -2.94 -6.94 -5.44
N LYS A 52 -3.42 -7.08 -6.68
CA LYS A 52 -3.50 -6.01 -7.68
C LYS A 52 -4.50 -4.91 -7.29
N GLU A 53 -5.66 -5.28 -6.75
CA GLU A 53 -6.64 -4.31 -6.26
C GLU A 53 -6.14 -3.60 -5.02
N ILE A 54 -5.58 -4.34 -4.06
CA ILE A 54 -4.98 -3.77 -2.86
C ILE A 54 -3.89 -2.77 -3.26
N ALA A 55 -3.00 -3.15 -4.19
CA ALA A 55 -1.94 -2.26 -4.68
C ALA A 55 -2.49 -0.98 -5.33
N ARG A 56 -3.57 -1.10 -6.12
CA ARG A 56 -4.20 0.04 -6.79
C ARG A 56 -4.85 1.02 -5.80
N GLU A 57 -5.53 0.51 -4.78
CA GLU A 57 -6.27 1.35 -3.83
C GLU A 57 -5.38 1.90 -2.71
N THR A 58 -4.43 1.10 -2.22
CA THR A 58 -3.55 1.49 -1.11
C THR A 58 -2.27 2.19 -1.57
N GLY A 59 -1.91 2.07 -2.85
CA GLY A 59 -0.64 2.56 -3.40
C GLY A 59 0.58 1.75 -2.96
N VAL A 60 0.38 0.65 -2.22
CA VAL A 60 1.45 -0.24 -1.79
C VAL A 60 1.85 -1.17 -2.94
N GLY A 61 3.16 -1.41 -3.11
CA GLY A 61 3.64 -2.27 -4.19
C GLY A 61 3.08 -3.69 -4.09
N GLU A 62 2.60 -4.23 -5.22
CA GLU A 62 2.03 -5.58 -5.30
C GLU A 62 2.98 -6.66 -4.77
N GLN A 63 4.27 -6.55 -5.10
CA GLN A 63 5.31 -7.46 -4.61
C GLN A 63 5.43 -7.47 -3.08
N LEU A 64 5.22 -6.33 -2.43
CA LEU A 64 5.25 -6.23 -0.98
C LEU A 64 4.01 -6.87 -0.34
N ILE A 65 2.84 -6.70 -0.96
CA ILE A 65 1.59 -7.32 -0.55
C ILE A 65 1.69 -8.86 -0.67
N LEU A 66 2.21 -9.35 -1.80
CA LEU A 66 2.47 -10.78 -2.02
C LEU A 66 3.45 -11.33 -0.99
N LYS A 67 4.54 -10.60 -0.70
CA LYS A 67 5.48 -10.99 0.35
C LYS A 67 4.79 -11.13 1.72
N TRP A 68 3.93 -10.19 2.10
CA TRP A 68 3.20 -10.28 3.37
C TRP A 68 2.21 -11.45 3.42
N TYR A 69 1.66 -11.82 2.27
CA TYR A 69 0.83 -13.02 2.14
C TYR A 69 1.67 -14.30 2.28
N GLU A 70 2.84 -14.38 1.65
CA GLU A 70 3.77 -15.50 1.80
C GLU A 70 4.35 -15.63 3.22
N GLU A 71 4.61 -14.49 3.88
CA GLU A 71 5.04 -14.43 5.28
C GLU A 71 3.90 -14.77 6.27
N GLY A 72 2.67 -15.01 5.80
CA GLY A 72 1.52 -15.30 6.65
C GLY A 72 1.05 -14.12 7.50
N ARG A 73 1.46 -12.89 7.14
CA ARG A 73 1.04 -11.65 7.80
C ARG A 73 -0.35 -11.19 7.35
N ILE A 74 -0.86 -11.75 6.25
CA ILE A 74 -2.20 -11.58 5.68
C ILE A 74 -2.78 -12.99 5.49
N GLU A 75 -4.03 -13.23 5.90
CA GLU A 75 -4.62 -14.57 5.88
C GLU A 75 -5.31 -14.92 4.55
N LYS A 76 -5.40 -16.23 4.25
CA LYS A 76 -6.11 -16.75 3.07
C LYS A 76 -7.62 -16.55 3.14
N SER A 77 -8.20 -16.56 4.34
CA SER A 77 -9.64 -16.36 4.54
C SER A 77 -10.08 -14.91 4.28
N ASP A 78 -9.13 -13.97 4.21
CA ASP A 78 -9.35 -12.63 3.65
C ASP A 78 -9.54 -12.68 2.12
N VAL A 79 -9.59 -13.86 1.47
CA VAL A 79 -9.75 -14.01 0.02
C VAL A 79 -10.74 -15.17 -0.29
N THR A 80 -12.04 -14.87 -0.44
CA THR A 80 -13.08 -15.86 -0.78
C THR A 80 -13.87 -15.46 -2.04
N PRO A 81 -14.59 -16.38 -2.74
CA PRO A 81 -15.18 -16.08 -4.04
C PRO A 81 -16.27 -15.02 -3.91
N ALA A 82 -15.91 -13.83 -4.39
CA ALA A 82 -16.67 -12.62 -4.23
C ALA A 82 -17.89 -12.56 -5.15
N SER A 83 -19.02 -12.09 -4.61
CA SER A 83 -20.11 -11.56 -5.41
C SER A 83 -19.65 -10.24 -6.05
N LYS A 84 -20.14 -9.87 -7.23
CA LYS A 84 -19.79 -8.58 -7.86
C LYS A 84 -20.78 -7.50 -7.45
N CYS A 85 -20.27 -6.31 -7.14
CA CYS A 85 -21.09 -5.13 -6.91
C CYS A 85 -21.90 -4.78 -8.17
N GLU A 86 -23.20 -4.55 -8.04
CA GLU A 86 -24.10 -4.23 -9.16
C GLU A 86 -23.83 -2.86 -9.80
N ILE A 87 -23.13 -1.95 -9.10
CA ILE A 87 -22.85 -0.59 -9.58
C ILE A 87 -21.48 -0.51 -10.27
N CYS A 88 -20.42 -1.01 -9.61
CA CYS A 88 -19.05 -0.86 -10.11
C CYS A 88 -18.37 -2.17 -10.50
N GLY A 89 -19.04 -3.31 -10.35
CA GLY A 89 -18.52 -4.62 -10.75
C GLY A 89 -17.39 -5.20 -9.88
N ARG A 90 -16.97 -4.50 -8.81
CA ARG A 90 -15.92 -4.96 -7.88
C ARG A 90 -16.42 -6.15 -7.04
N SER A 91 -15.51 -7.10 -6.82
CA SER A 91 -15.64 -8.19 -5.85
C SER A 91 -15.98 -7.71 -4.43
N ILE A 92 -17.08 -8.21 -3.86
CA ILE A 92 -17.53 -8.01 -2.49
C ILE A 92 -17.85 -9.35 -1.82
N LEU A 93 -17.58 -9.45 -0.51
CA LEU A 93 -17.91 -10.65 0.26
C LEU A 93 -19.42 -10.89 0.39
N ALA A 94 -20.18 -9.82 0.62
CA ALA A 94 -21.60 -9.91 0.96
C ALA A 94 -22.34 -8.64 0.56
N GLY A 95 -23.64 -8.80 0.25
CA GLY A 95 -24.49 -7.72 -0.22
C GLY A 95 -24.45 -7.55 -1.75
N ARG A 96 -25.20 -6.58 -2.24
CA ARG A 96 -25.33 -6.28 -3.68
C ARG A 96 -24.42 -5.14 -4.15
N ILE A 97 -24.03 -4.28 -3.22
CA ILE A 97 -23.37 -3.00 -3.51
C ILE A 97 -22.21 -2.81 -2.54
N CYS A 98 -21.02 -2.45 -3.03
CA CYS A 98 -19.83 -2.26 -2.20
C CYS A 98 -19.93 -1.02 -1.31
N LYS A 99 -19.17 -1.00 -0.20
CA LYS A 99 -19.15 0.10 0.78
C LYS A 99 -18.96 1.46 0.10
N ARG A 100 -17.98 1.59 -0.80
CA ARG A 100 -17.78 2.80 -1.64
C ARG A 100 -19.06 3.26 -2.35
N CYS A 101 -19.70 2.37 -3.10
CA CYS A 101 -20.91 2.72 -3.84
C CYS A 101 -22.10 3.00 -2.91
N GLN A 102 -22.16 2.36 -1.74
CA GLN A 102 -23.15 2.69 -0.70
C GLN A 102 -22.90 4.08 -0.12
N GLU A 103 -21.65 4.45 0.13
CA GLU A 103 -21.26 5.76 0.66
C GLU A 103 -21.48 6.88 -0.37
N GLU A 104 -21.19 6.66 -1.65
CA GLU A 104 -21.48 7.62 -2.72
C GLU A 104 -22.99 7.84 -2.87
N MET A 105 -23.81 6.78 -2.74
CA MET A 105 -25.26 6.92 -2.74
C MET A 105 -25.81 7.64 -1.51
N LYS A 106 -25.20 7.45 -0.34
CA LYS A 106 -25.56 8.18 0.89
C LYS A 106 -25.13 9.65 0.83
N SER A 107 -24.05 9.95 0.11
CA SER A 107 -23.42 11.28 0.05
C SER A 107 -23.88 12.11 -1.16
N GLY A 108 -25.15 12.00 -1.56
CA GLY A 108 -25.71 12.53 -2.80
C GLY A 108 -25.63 14.05 -3.07
N LEU A 109 -24.72 14.81 -2.47
CA LEU A 109 -24.34 16.18 -2.83
C LEU A 109 -22.86 16.47 -2.47
N GLY A 110 -21.94 16.39 -3.43
CA GLY A 110 -20.66 17.10 -3.33
C GLY A 110 -19.42 16.41 -3.90
N GLY A 111 -19.12 16.68 -5.17
CA GLY A 111 -17.74 16.80 -5.63
C GLY A 111 -17.18 15.61 -6.41
N SER A 112 -17.16 15.77 -7.74
CA SER A 112 -16.21 15.10 -8.62
C SER A 112 -14.74 15.36 -8.20
N SER A 113 -13.87 14.44 -8.62
CA SER A 113 -12.39 14.52 -8.64
C SER A 113 -11.76 14.15 -7.29
N THR A 114 -10.91 13.12 -7.20
CA THR A 114 -9.58 13.17 -7.80
C THR A 114 -8.97 11.76 -7.84
N GLN A 115 -8.96 11.15 -9.02
CA GLN A 115 -7.94 10.18 -9.38
C GLN A 115 -6.70 10.98 -9.79
N GLU A 116 -5.80 11.27 -8.86
CA GLU A 116 -4.48 11.81 -9.21
C GLU A 116 -3.39 10.79 -8.87
N ASN A 117 -2.94 10.16 -9.95
CA ASN A 117 -1.67 9.45 -10.10
C ASN A 117 -0.52 10.10 -9.30
N LYS A 118 -0.20 9.60 -8.11
CA LYS A 118 1.03 9.95 -7.39
C LYS A 118 2.20 9.04 -7.78
N ALA A 119 2.44 8.92 -9.08
CA ALA A 119 3.57 8.23 -9.66
C ALA A 119 4.19 9.11 -10.75
N LYS A 120 4.85 10.20 -10.34
CA LYS A 120 5.87 10.94 -11.12
C LYS A 120 6.37 12.12 -10.30
N ARG A 121 7.60 12.02 -9.78
CA ARG A 121 8.64 13.07 -9.81
C ARG A 121 9.88 12.64 -9.02
N LEU A 122 10.67 11.77 -9.64
CA LEU A 122 12.11 11.69 -9.42
C LEU A 122 12.78 11.69 -10.80
N SER A 123 13.89 12.43 -10.93
CA SER A 123 14.70 12.75 -12.14
C SER A 123 14.07 13.82 -13.07
N MET A 124 14.73 14.85 -13.57
CA MET A 124 16.14 15.31 -13.70
C MET A 124 16.04 16.86 -13.92
N HIS A 125 17.03 17.72 -13.67
CA HIS A 125 18.14 17.98 -14.58
C HIS A 125 19.26 18.78 -13.90
N ILE A 126 20.46 18.46 -14.36
CA ILE A 126 21.79 18.93 -14.00
C ILE A 126 22.02 20.38 -14.45
N ALA A 127 22.79 21.12 -13.63
CA ALA A 127 23.66 22.26 -13.92
C ALA A 127 23.15 23.43 -14.79
N GLU A 128 23.25 24.65 -14.24
CA GLU A 128 23.87 25.76 -14.96
C GLU A 128 24.47 26.79 -13.99
N LYS A 129 25.80 26.94 -14.08
CA LYS A 129 26.57 28.05 -13.53
C LYS A 129 26.18 29.33 -14.28
N ARG A 130 26.11 30.46 -13.57
CA ARG A 130 26.63 31.77 -14.01
C ARG A 130 26.58 32.77 -12.85
N LYS A 131 27.76 33.01 -12.26
CA LYS A 131 28.17 34.38 -11.92
C LYS A 131 28.74 35.00 -13.18
#